data_AF-A0A7C4S0B9-F1
#
_entry.id   AF-A0A7C4S0B9-F1
#
_cell.length_a   1.000
_cell.length_b   1.000
_cell.length_c   1.000
_cell.angle_alpha   90.00
_cell.angle_beta   90.00
_cell.angle_gamma   90.00
#
_symmetry.space_group_name_H-M   'P 1'
#
loop_
_entity.id
_entity.type
_entity.pdbx_description
1 polymer ?
#
loop_
_entity_poly.entity_id
_entity_poly.type
_entity_poly.pdbx_seq_one_letter_code
_entity_poly.pdbx_strand_id
1 'polypeptide(L)'
;SIPDNVAVEMPVIIDGKGIHKMKFNPLPKKIMNYVIQPRMMRMEWALEAYLEGGRDALFQWLIVDPRTKNTKQVEETIDAILSIPENIEMAKYFK
;
A
#
# COMPACT_ATOMS: atom_id res chain seq x y z
N SER A 1 6.90 13.44 10.08
CA SER A 1 6.11 12.72 11.09
C SER A 1 5.18 11.76 10.35
N ILE A 2 4.51 10.85 11.08
CA ILE A 2 3.47 9.97 10.53
C ILE A 2 2.11 10.64 10.81
N PRO A 3 1.17 10.72 9.84
CA PRO A 3 -0.18 11.22 10.08
C PRO A 3 -0.96 10.37 11.11
N ASP A 4 -1.87 10.98 11.88
CA ASP A 4 -2.57 10.32 12.98
C ASP A 4 -3.56 9.23 12.55
N ASN A 5 -4.03 9.29 11.29
CA ASN A 5 -4.94 8.31 10.69
C ASN A 5 -4.23 7.11 10.07
N VAL A 6 -2.90 7.06 10.12
CA VAL A 6 -2.14 5.91 9.63
C VAL A 6 -2.03 4.87 10.74
N ALA A 7 -2.52 3.67 10.47
CA ALA A 7 -2.34 2.54 11.37
C ALA A 7 -0.84 2.18 11.48
N VAL A 8 -0.34 2.05 12.70
CA VAL A 8 1.06 1.69 12.98
C VAL A 8 1.13 0.57 14.01
N GLU A 9 2.16 -0.24 13.91
CA GLU A 9 2.52 -1.20 14.95
C GLU A 9 3.32 -0.46 16.04
N MET A 10 2.84 -0.50 17.27
CA MET A 10 3.53 0.12 18.41
C MET A 10 3.24 -0.62 19.72
N PRO A 11 4.15 -0.55 20.71
CA PRO A 11 3.88 -1.07 22.03
C PRO A 11 2.81 -0.25 22.75
N VAL A 12 1.90 -0.94 23.42
CA VAL A 12 0.77 -0.37 24.17
C VAL A 12 0.60 -1.07 25.51
N ILE A 13 0.01 -0.36 26.48
CA ILE A 13 -0.50 -0.96 27.71
C ILE A 13 -2.02 -1.03 27.58
N ILE A 14 -2.62 -2.18 27.94
CA ILE A 14 -4.06 -2.40 27.86
C ILE A 14 -4.60 -2.63 29.27
N ASP A 15 -5.66 -1.91 29.64
CA ASP A 15 -6.37 -2.09 30.91
C ASP A 15 -7.90 -1.95 30.72
N GLY A 16 -8.66 -1.99 31.82
CA GLY A 16 -10.12 -1.85 31.78
C GLY A 16 -10.64 -0.48 31.28
N LYS A 17 -9.75 0.49 31.05
CA LYS A 17 -10.05 1.81 30.48
C LYS A 17 -9.66 1.92 29.00
N GLY A 18 -9.03 0.90 28.42
CA GLY A 18 -8.74 0.81 26.99
C GLY A 18 -7.26 0.66 26.65
N ILE A 19 -6.85 1.22 25.50
CA ILE A 19 -5.51 1.09 24.93
C ILE A 19 -4.71 2.37 25.17
N HIS A 20 -3.58 2.25 25.85
CA HIS A 20 -2.70 3.36 26.21
C HIS A 20 -1.40 3.26 25.42
N LYS A 21 -1.18 4.22 24.51
CA LYS A 21 0.04 4.29 23.69
C LYS A 21 1.26 4.56 24.56
N MET A 22 2.31 3.75 24.43
CA MET A 22 3.57 4.03 25.11
C MET A 22 4.32 5.18 24.41
N LYS A 23 4.95 6.06 25.19
CA LYS A 23 5.86 7.08 24.63
C LYS A 23 7.23 6.48 24.40
N PHE A 24 7.80 6.71 23.22
CA PHE A 24 9.16 6.31 22.87
C PHE A 24 9.88 7.43 22.12
N ASN A 25 11.21 7.35 22.08
CA ASN A 25 12.03 8.29 21.34
C ASN A 25 11.68 8.25 19.85
N PRO A 26 11.71 9.40 19.14
CA PRO A 26 11.42 9.43 17.72
C PRO A 26 12.41 8.53 16.96
N LEU A 27 11.89 7.87 15.92
CA LEU A 27 12.73 7.07 15.03
C LEU A 27 13.81 7.94 14.37
N PRO A 28 15.01 7.38 14.08
CA PRO A 28 16.04 8.09 13.35
C PRO A 28 15.53 8.63 12.02
N LYS A 29 15.95 9.84 11.64
CA LYS A 29 15.51 10.50 10.39
C LYS A 29 15.71 9.64 9.14
N LYS A 30 16.81 8.88 9.07
CA LYS A 30 17.07 7.95 7.95
C LYS A 30 16.02 6.85 7.85
N ILE A 31 15.60 6.26 8.98
CA ILE A 31 14.55 5.24 9.01
C ILE A 31 13.21 5.85 8.60
N MET A 32 12.88 7.03 9.12
CA MET A 32 11.67 7.75 8.73
C MET A 32 11.64 7.98 7.21
N ASN A 33 12.70 8.56 6.65
CA ASN A 33 12.74 8.99 5.26
C ASN A 33 12.89 7.86 4.25
N TYR A 34 13.66 6.82 4.55
CA TYR A 34 14.01 5.78 3.57
C TYR A 34 13.24 4.47 3.76
N VAL A 35 12.55 4.30 4.88
CA VAL A 35 11.79 3.07 5.17
C VAL A 35 10.32 3.37 5.39
N ILE A 36 10.00 4.21 6.37
CA ILE A 36 8.59 4.46 6.76
C ILE A 36 7.85 5.23 5.68
N GLN A 37 8.40 6.35 5.19
CA GLN A 37 7.74 7.18 4.18
C GLN A 37 7.48 6.43 2.86
N PRO A 38 8.45 5.71 2.27
CA PRO A 38 8.19 4.91 1.06
C PRO A 38 7.19 3.77 1.30
N ARG A 39 7.19 3.16 2.50
CA ARG A 39 6.23 2.11 2.86
C ARG A 39 4.81 2.66 3.01
N MET A 40 4.67 3.86 3.56
CA MET A 40 3.41 4.57 3.72
C MET A 40 2.87 5.01 2.35
N MET A 41 3.70 5.54 1.47
CA MET A 41 3.30 5.85 0.08
C MET A 41 2.70 4.62 -0.63
N ARG A 42 3.34 3.45 -0.53
CA ARG A 42 2.79 2.20 -1.10
C ARG A 42 1.49 1.73 -0.41
N MET A 43 1.27 2.11 0.85
CA MET A 43 0.02 1.82 1.55
C MET A 43 -1.10 2.71 1.00
N GLU A 44 -0.84 4.01 0.81
CA GLU A 44 -1.80 4.95 0.21
C GLU A 44 -2.18 4.53 -1.21
N TRP A 45 -1.21 4.16 -2.06
CA TRP A 45 -1.51 3.68 -3.42
C TRP A 45 -2.40 2.43 -3.43
N ALA A 46 -2.21 1.52 -2.48
CA ALA A 46 -3.04 0.33 -2.38
C ALA A 46 -4.46 0.68 -1.89
N LEU A 47 -4.61 1.64 -0.98
CA LEU A 47 -5.91 2.13 -0.56
C LEU A 47 -6.63 2.86 -1.69
N GLU A 48 -5.95 3.73 -2.42
CA GLU A 48 -6.49 4.45 -3.58
C GLU A 48 -6.97 3.46 -4.65
N ALA A 49 -6.12 2.50 -5.04
CA ALA A 49 -6.50 1.45 -5.98
C ALA A 49 -7.73 0.65 -5.51
N TYR A 50 -7.82 0.35 -4.21
CA TYR A 50 -8.94 -0.41 -3.66
C TYR A 50 -10.24 0.41 -3.55
N LEU A 51 -10.17 1.72 -3.34
CA LEU A 51 -11.33 2.59 -3.15
C LEU A 51 -11.87 3.14 -4.47
N GLU A 52 -10.98 3.48 -5.40
CA GLU A 52 -11.32 4.11 -6.68
C GLU A 52 -11.42 3.10 -7.83
N GLY A 53 -10.68 2.00 -7.74
CA GLY A 53 -10.59 1.01 -8.80
C GLY A 53 -9.86 1.56 -10.03
N GLY A 54 -10.22 1.03 -11.20
CA GLY A 54 -9.66 1.47 -12.47
C GLY A 54 -8.25 0.93 -12.77
N ARG A 55 -8.01 0.64 -14.05
CA ARG A 55 -6.78 0.01 -14.51
C ARG A 55 -5.52 0.83 -14.24
N ASP A 56 -5.62 2.15 -14.31
CA ASP A 56 -4.48 3.06 -14.15
C ASP A 56 -3.82 2.90 -12.78
N ALA A 57 -4.58 2.64 -11.72
CA ALA A 57 -4.02 2.42 -10.39
C ALA A 57 -3.08 1.20 -10.35
N LEU A 58 -3.43 0.12 -11.05
CA LEU A 58 -2.57 -1.07 -11.18
C LEU A 58 -1.36 -0.78 -12.06
N PHE A 59 -1.54 -0.03 -13.14
CA PHE A 59 -0.47 0.35 -14.06
C PHE A 59 0.60 1.21 -13.36
N GLN A 60 0.17 2.26 -12.66
CA GLN A 60 1.09 3.18 -11.96
C GLN A 60 1.91 2.45 -10.90
N TRP A 61 1.34 1.41 -10.28
CA TRP A 61 2.07 0.63 -9.30
C TRP A 61 3.19 -0.19 -9.91
N LEU A 62 2.93 -0.80 -11.08
CA LEU A 62 3.86 -1.69 -11.76
C LEU A 62 4.91 -0.94 -12.59
N ILE A 63 4.58 0.23 -13.16
CA ILE A 63 5.53 0.96 -14.02
C ILE A 63 6.75 1.48 -13.27
N VAL A 64 6.63 1.74 -11.96
CA VAL A 64 7.73 2.16 -11.09
C VAL A 64 8.48 1.00 -10.44
N ASP A 65 8.05 -0.24 -10.66
CA ASP A 65 8.72 -1.42 -10.13
C ASP A 65 10.08 -1.63 -10.83
N PRO A 66 11.21 -1.76 -10.10
CA PRO A 66 12.53 -1.97 -10.70
C PRO A 66 12.66 -3.21 -11.62
N ARG A 67 11.74 -4.17 -11.46
CA ARG A 67 11.68 -5.39 -12.26
C ARG A 67 11.01 -5.15 -13.62
N THR A 68 10.20 -4.10 -13.75
CA THR A 68 9.51 -3.74 -14.99
C THR A 68 10.51 -3.27 -16.05
N LYS A 69 10.39 -3.81 -17.26
CA LYS A 69 11.30 -3.56 -18.38
C LYS A 69 10.66 -2.76 -19.52
N ASN A 70 9.34 -2.79 -19.61
CA ASN A 70 8.56 -2.04 -20.60
C ASN A 70 7.08 -2.02 -20.20
N THR A 71 6.30 -1.15 -20.85
CA THR A 71 4.86 -1.02 -20.60
C THR A 71 4.07 -2.26 -20.99
N LYS A 72 4.48 -2.97 -22.05
CA LYS A 72 3.83 -4.22 -22.48
C LYS A 72 3.82 -5.28 -21.37
N GLN A 73 4.94 -5.43 -20.65
CA GLN A 73 5.03 -6.34 -19.50
C GLN A 73 4.03 -5.97 -18.41
N VAL A 74 3.81 -4.68 -18.15
CA VAL A 74 2.84 -4.20 -17.15
C VAL A 74 1.43 -4.62 -17.55
N GLU A 75 1.02 -4.30 -18.78
CA GLU A 75 -0.31 -4.62 -19.30
C GLU A 75 -0.59 -6.12 -19.30
N GLU A 76 0.34 -6.92 -19.82
CA GLU A 76 0.21 -8.38 -19.86
C GLU A 76 0.15 -9.00 -18.45
N THR A 77 0.87 -8.42 -17.48
CA THR A 77 0.81 -8.88 -16.08
C THR A 77 -0.55 -8.59 -15.45
N ILE A 78 -1.10 -7.39 -15.68
CA ILE A 78 -2.43 -7.01 -15.18
C ILE A 78 -3.48 -7.94 -15.80
N ASP A 79 -3.44 -8.12 -17.12
CA ASP A 79 -4.40 -8.96 -17.84
C ASP A 79 -4.34 -10.41 -17.38
N ALA A 80 -3.13 -10.95 -17.17
CA ALA A 80 -2.96 -12.32 -16.69
C ALA A 80 -3.58 -12.53 -15.30
N ILE A 81 -3.42 -11.58 -14.38
CA ILE A 81 -3.97 -11.66 -13.01
C ILE A 81 -5.49 -11.48 -13.01
N LEU A 82 -6.00 -10.49 -13.76
CA LEU A 82 -7.44 -10.22 -13.82
C LEU A 82 -8.21 -11.31 -14.60
N SER A 83 -7.53 -12.08 -15.46
CA SER A 83 -8.14 -13.20 -16.19
C SER A 83 -8.23 -14.50 -15.37
N ILE A 84 -7.68 -14.54 -14.15
CA ILE A 84 -7.80 -15.68 -13.24
C ILE A 84 -9.30 -15.91 -12.92
N PRO A 85 -9.85 -17.14 -13.05
CA PRO A 85 -11.29 -17.40 -12.87
C PRO A 85 -11.87 -16.92 -11.53
N GLU A 86 -11.07 -16.95 -10.47
CA GLU A 86 -11.44 -16.50 -9.14
C GLU A 86 -11.52 -14.98 -9.01
N ASN A 87 -10.93 -14.23 -9.95
CA ASN A 87 -10.80 -12.77 -9.93
C ASN A 87 -11.88 -12.04 -10.75
N ILE A 88 -13.00 -12.69 -11.10
CA ILE A 88 -14.04 -12.08 -11.97
C ILE A 88 -14.55 -10.73 -11.45
N GLU A 89 -14.79 -10.59 -10.14
CA GLU A 89 -15.26 -9.33 -9.57
C GLU A 89 -14.15 -8.28 -9.53
N MET A 90 -12.91 -8.69 -9.26
CA MET A 90 -11.75 -7.81 -9.32
C MET A 90 -11.55 -7.27 -10.74
N ALA A 91 -11.67 -8.13 -11.75
CA ALA A 91 -11.57 -7.75 -13.15
C ALA A 91 -12.65 -6.75 -13.57
N LYS A 92 -13.87 -6.87 -13.04
CA LYS A 92 -14.92 -5.88 -13.28
C LYS A 92 -14.62 -4.53 -12.61
N TYR A 93 -14.07 -4.56 -11.41
CA TYR A 93 -13.77 -3.36 -10.61
C TYR A 93 -12.58 -2.56 -11.14
N PHE A 94 -11.54 -3.25 -11.63
CA PHE A 94 -10.32 -2.66 -12.19
C PHE A 94 -10.34 -2.53 -13.72
N LYS A 95 -11.53 -2.58 -14.33
CA LYS A 95 -11.69 -2.36 -15.77
C LYS A 95 -11.27 -0.95 -16.18
#